data_AF-A0A3N2NV53-F1
#
_entry.id   AF-A0A3N2NV53-F1
#
_cell.length_a   1.000
_cell.length_b   1.000
_cell.length_c   1.000
_cell.angle_alpha   90.00
_cell.angle_beta   90.00
_cell.angle_gamma   90.00
#
_symmetry.space_group_name_H-M   'P 1'
#
loop_
_entity.id
_entity.type
_entity.pdbx_description
1 polymer ?
#
loop_
_entity_poly.entity_id
_entity_poly.type
_entity_poly.pdbx_seq_one_letter_code
_entity_poly.pdbx_strand_id
1 'polypeptide(L)'
;MTDSERRRRRLRHDPNATAEEGRRGSEPGPVGVPAGDDRDTERGLRGLVGSGASQVSVRAAMRARDAARPTEADLAEAAERLVLVRRNWVPREELPRHRR
;
A
#
# COMPACT_ATOMS: atom_id res chain seq x y z
N MET A 1 -4.75 18.52 -38.77
CA MET A 1 -4.50 17.51 -37.70
C MET A 1 -5.83 16.86 -37.36
N THR A 2 -6.02 15.60 -37.76
CA THR A 2 -7.35 14.95 -37.80
C THR A 2 -7.71 14.28 -36.47
N ASP A 3 -9.01 14.22 -36.16
CA ASP A 3 -9.55 13.61 -34.94
C ASP A 3 -9.17 12.12 -34.77
N SER A 4 -8.93 11.46 -35.91
CA SER A 4 -8.46 10.07 -35.99
C SER A 4 -7.09 9.84 -35.32
N GLU A 5 -6.17 10.81 -35.42
CA GLU A 5 -4.87 10.74 -34.74
C GLU A 5 -5.01 10.93 -33.23
N ARG A 6 -5.91 11.83 -32.78
CA ARG A 6 -6.18 12.03 -31.34
C ARG A 6 -6.76 10.77 -30.72
N ARG A 7 -7.67 10.09 -31.43
CA ARG A 7 -8.27 8.82 -30.97
C ARG A 7 -7.24 7.69 -30.88
N ARG A 8 -6.32 7.59 -31.86
CA ARG A 8 -5.19 6.65 -31.82
C ARG A 8 -4.23 6.93 -30.66
N ARG A 9 -3.97 8.21 -30.34
CA ARG A 9 -3.08 8.58 -29.23
C ARG A 9 -3.67 8.23 -27.86
N ARG A 10 -4.98 8.38 -27.69
CA ARG A 10 -5.70 8.01 -26.45
C ARG A 10 -5.69 6.50 -26.18
N LEU A 11 -5.83 5.67 -27.21
CA LEU A 11 -5.76 4.21 -27.07
C LEU A 11 -4.36 3.69 -26.72
N ARG A 12 -3.29 4.43 -27.06
CA ARG A 12 -1.92 4.08 -26.67
C ARG A 12 -1.61 4.45 -25.21
N HIS A 13 -2.40 5.33 -24.62
CA HIS A 13 -2.22 5.77 -23.24
C HIS A 13 -3.37 5.27 -22.38
N ASP A 14 -3.62 3.97 -22.43
CA ASP A 14 -4.46 3.29 -21.46
C ASP A 14 -3.59 2.95 -20.24
N PRO A 15 -3.75 3.65 -19.09
CA PRO A 15 -2.94 3.39 -17.91
C PRO A 15 -3.22 2.00 -17.30
N ASN A 16 -4.27 1.31 -17.77
CA ASN A 16 -4.59 -0.05 -17.33
C ASN A 16 -3.80 -1.12 -18.10
N ALA A 17 -3.34 -0.84 -19.33
CA ALA A 17 -2.58 -1.80 -20.13
C ALA A 17 -1.15 -2.02 -19.59
N THR A 18 -0.54 -0.99 -18.99
CA THR A 18 0.82 -1.08 -18.41
C THR A 18 0.89 -1.85 -17.09
N ALA A 19 -0.25 -2.23 -16.50
CA ALA A 19 -0.28 -2.96 -15.23
C ALA A 19 -0.20 -4.49 -15.39
N GLU A 20 -0.48 -5.04 -16.57
CA GLU A 20 -0.57 -6.50 -16.77
C GLU A 20 0.69 -7.15 -17.39
N GLU A 21 1.62 -6.38 -17.97
CA GLU A 21 2.82 -6.93 -18.64
C GLU A 21 3.98 -7.33 -17.70
N GLY A 22 3.85 -7.09 -16.38
CA GLY A 22 4.89 -7.45 -15.40
C GLY A 22 4.90 -8.92 -14.93
N ARG A 23 4.06 -9.79 -15.47
CA ARG A 23 3.96 -11.22 -15.07
C ARG A 23 4.40 -12.16 -16.18
N ARG A 24 5.67 -12.15 -16.57
CA ARG A 24 6.27 -13.30 -17.26
C ARG A 24 7.78 -13.35 -17.03
N GLY A 25 8.20 -14.36 -16.27
CA GLY A 25 9.60 -14.78 -16.16
C GLY A 25 10.18 -14.70 -14.75
N SER A 26 10.08 -15.80 -13.99
CA SER A 26 11.14 -16.23 -13.07
C SER A 26 10.88 -17.67 -12.66
N GLU A 27 11.67 -18.59 -13.23
CA GLU A 27 11.82 -19.97 -12.75
C GLU A 27 12.54 -20.00 -11.38
N PRO A 28 12.38 -21.06 -10.56
CA PRO A 28 12.87 -21.08 -9.19
C PRO A 28 14.35 -21.49 -9.12
N GLY A 29 15.22 -20.56 -8.69
CA GLY A 29 16.62 -20.83 -8.31
C GLY A 29 16.77 -21.12 -6.81
N PRO A 30 17.87 -21.77 -6.38
CA PRO A 30 17.97 -22.42 -5.07
C PRO A 30 18.13 -21.43 -3.90
N VAL A 31 17.65 -21.90 -2.75
CA VAL A 31 17.53 -21.22 -1.45
C VAL A 31 18.90 -20.83 -0.89
N GLY A 32 19.08 -19.56 -0.49
CA GLY A 32 20.31 -19.08 0.13
C GLY A 32 20.19 -17.73 0.87
N VAL A 33 19.93 -17.83 2.18
CA VAL A 33 20.29 -16.93 3.32
C VAL A 33 19.61 -15.53 3.40
N PRO A 34 18.97 -15.16 4.54
CA PRO A 34 18.25 -13.91 4.70
C PRO A 34 19.20 -12.77 5.10
N ALA A 35 19.52 -11.91 4.13
CA ALA A 35 20.17 -10.62 4.36
C ALA A 35 19.45 -9.56 3.52
N GLY A 36 18.17 -9.32 3.83
CA GLY A 36 17.32 -8.50 2.98
C GLY A 36 15.99 -8.17 3.63
N ASP A 37 15.98 -7.50 4.78
CA ASP A 37 14.75 -6.87 5.24
C ASP A 37 14.58 -5.50 4.56
N ASP A 38 15.62 -4.66 4.56
CA ASP A 38 15.54 -3.30 4.00
C ASP A 38 15.40 -3.29 2.46
N ARG A 39 16.13 -4.14 1.73
CA ARG A 39 16.11 -4.13 0.25
C ARG A 39 14.83 -4.70 -0.34
N ASP A 40 14.25 -5.72 0.29
CA ASP A 40 12.97 -6.29 -0.10
C ASP A 40 11.81 -5.37 0.31
N THR A 41 11.95 -4.70 1.46
CA THR A 41 11.04 -3.63 1.88
C THR A 41 11.06 -2.47 0.89
N GLU A 42 12.23 -1.92 0.53
CA GLU A 42 12.35 -0.84 -0.45
C GLU A 42 11.74 -1.20 -1.82
N ARG A 43 11.94 -2.44 -2.29
CA ARG A 43 11.32 -2.93 -3.53
C ARG A 43 9.80 -3.07 -3.39
N GLY A 44 9.31 -3.50 -2.22
CA GLY A 44 7.89 -3.59 -1.91
C GLY A 44 7.18 -2.23 -1.86
N LEU A 45 7.89 -1.18 -1.42
CA LEU A 45 7.37 0.18 -1.25
C LEU A 45 7.24 0.96 -2.57
N ARG A 46 8.08 0.68 -3.57
CA ARG A 46 8.07 1.40 -4.87
C ARG A 46 6.78 1.21 -5.70
N GLY A 47 6.00 0.17 -5.41
CA GLY A 47 4.70 -0.07 -6.04
C GLY A 47 3.51 0.51 -5.30
N LEU A 48 3.74 1.25 -4.21
CA LEU A 48 2.65 1.79 -3.39
C LEU A 48 2.10 3.12 -3.92
N VAL A 49 2.95 3.94 -4.54
CA VAL A 49 2.59 5.28 -5.01
C VAL A 49 2.27 5.27 -6.51
N GLY A 50 1.10 5.77 -6.90
CA GLY A 50 0.64 5.86 -8.28
C GLY A 50 0.33 7.30 -8.72
N SER A 51 0.37 7.56 -10.03
CA SER A 51 0.15 8.89 -10.63
C SER A 51 -1.32 9.30 -10.80
N GLY A 52 -2.25 8.56 -10.20
CA GLY A 52 -3.68 8.83 -10.27
C GLY A 52 -4.15 9.90 -9.28
N ALA A 53 -5.46 10.20 -9.29
CA ALA A 53 -6.07 11.16 -8.36
C ALA A 53 -5.87 10.78 -6.87
N SER A 54 -5.69 9.48 -6.58
CA SER A 54 -5.20 9.00 -5.29
C SER A 54 -3.76 8.55 -5.42
N GLN A 55 -2.90 9.04 -4.52
CA GLN A 55 -1.48 8.69 -4.45
C GLN A 55 -1.25 7.21 -4.18
N VAL A 56 -2.20 6.50 -3.55
CA VAL A 56 -2.07 5.09 -3.19
C VAL A 56 -3.33 4.35 -3.63
N SER A 57 -3.19 3.27 -4.41
CA SER A 57 -4.32 2.40 -4.76
C SER A 57 -4.84 1.64 -3.53
N VAL A 58 -6.08 1.16 -3.54
CA VAL A 58 -6.65 0.40 -2.40
C VAL A 58 -5.76 -0.78 -1.99
N ARG A 59 -5.27 -1.55 -2.97
CA ARG A 59 -4.39 -2.71 -2.71
C ARG A 59 -3.04 -2.29 -2.15
N ALA A 60 -2.49 -1.18 -2.64
CA ALA A 60 -1.27 -0.60 -2.08
C ALA A 60 -1.50 -0.12 -0.65
N ALA A 61 -2.62 0.54 -0.36
CA ALA A 61 -2.92 1.06 0.96
C ALA A 61 -3.02 -0.06 2.02
N MET A 62 -3.61 -1.20 1.65
CA MET A 62 -3.66 -2.37 2.54
C MET A 62 -2.25 -2.89 2.85
N ARG A 63 -1.40 -3.08 1.83
CA ARG A 63 -0.01 -3.51 2.06
C ARG A 63 0.82 -2.49 2.85
N ALA A 64 0.61 -1.21 2.61
CA ALA A 64 1.28 -0.14 3.33
C ALA A 64 0.95 -0.20 4.84
N ARG A 65 -0.30 -0.51 5.20
CA ARG A 65 -0.70 -0.70 6.61
C ARG A 65 -0.01 -1.89 7.25
N ASP A 66 0.13 -2.99 6.52
CA ASP A 66 0.80 -4.19 7.02
C ASP A 66 2.29 -3.93 7.24
N ALA A 67 2.94 -3.24 6.30
CA ALA A 67 4.35 -2.86 6.41
C ALA A 67 4.61 -1.81 7.50
N ALA A 68 3.67 -0.88 7.71
CA ALA A 68 3.78 0.18 8.71
C ALA A 68 3.18 -0.21 10.07
N ARG A 69 3.08 -1.51 10.37
CA ARG A 69 2.57 -1.96 11.66
C ARG A 69 3.56 -1.53 12.77
N PRO A 70 3.12 -0.73 13.77
CA PRO A 70 4.01 -0.28 14.84
C PRO A 70 4.63 -1.44 15.60
N THR A 71 5.90 -1.29 15.95
CA THR A 71 6.62 -2.23 16.81
C THR A 71 6.29 -1.99 18.28
N GLU A 72 6.67 -2.92 19.15
CA GLU A 72 6.49 -2.75 20.60
C GLU A 72 7.30 -1.56 21.14
N ALA A 73 8.49 -1.31 20.58
CA ALA A 73 9.30 -0.16 20.94
C ALA A 73 8.60 1.16 20.57
N ASP A 74 7.99 1.22 19.39
CA ASP A 74 7.22 2.40 18.96
C ASP A 74 6.02 2.65 19.91
N LEU A 75 5.38 1.57 20.38
CA LEU A 75 4.27 1.66 21.33
C LEU A 75 4.73 2.14 22.71
N ALA A 76 5.88 1.65 23.19
CA ALA A 76 6.47 2.07 24.46
C ALA A 76 6.87 3.55 24.41
N GLU A 77 7.55 3.98 23.34
CA GLU A 77 7.90 5.39 23.13
C GLU A 77 6.64 6.26 23.07
N ALA A 78 5.62 5.83 22.32
CA ALA A 78 4.37 6.58 22.21
C ALA A 78 3.65 6.74 23.57
N ALA A 79 3.70 5.71 24.43
CA ALA A 79 3.11 5.77 25.77
C ALA A 79 3.77 6.82 26.68
N GLU A 80 5.08 7.04 26.52
CA GLU A 80 5.80 8.07 27.28
C GLU A 80 5.58 9.47 26.70
N ARG A 81 5.50 9.59 25.37
CA ARG A 81 5.54 10.89 24.69
C ARG A 81 4.17 11.50 24.42
N LEU A 82 3.12 10.69 24.26
CA LEU A 82 1.81 11.15 23.80
C LEU A 82 0.79 11.23 24.94
N VAL A 83 0.07 12.35 25.01
CA VAL A 83 -1.06 12.54 25.92
C VAL A 83 -2.37 12.15 25.20
N LEU A 84 -2.99 11.04 25.62
CA LEU A 84 -4.26 10.58 25.07
C LEU A 84 -5.45 11.33 25.71
N VAL A 85 -6.11 12.21 24.96
CA VAL A 85 -7.30 12.95 25.41
C VAL A 85 -8.58 12.27 24.92
N ARG A 86 -9.41 11.75 25.84
CA ARG A 86 -10.65 11.00 25.52
C ARG A 86 -11.92 11.84 25.70
N ARG A 87 -12.10 12.87 24.87
CA ARG A 87 -13.33 13.69 24.88
C ARG A 87 -14.41 13.03 24.03
N ASN A 88 -15.60 12.81 24.62
CA ASN A 88 -16.75 12.21 23.94
C ASN A 88 -16.44 10.85 23.27
N TRP A 89 -15.44 10.15 23.78
CA TRP A 89 -15.04 8.84 23.26
C TRP A 89 -15.75 7.74 24.04
N VAL A 90 -16.44 6.86 23.33
CA VAL A 90 -17.10 5.67 23.91
C VAL A 90 -16.27 4.43 23.52
N PRO A 91 -15.81 3.63 24.49
CA PRO A 91 -15.11 2.39 24.23
C PRO A 91 -15.89 1.45 23.30
N ARG A 92 -15.17 0.71 22.45
CA ARG A 92 -15.79 -0.23 21.51
C ARG A 92 -16.58 -1.31 22.23
N GLU A 93 -16.15 -1.69 23.42
CA GLU A 93 -16.76 -2.71 24.27
C GLU A 93 -18.16 -2.28 24.75
N GLU A 94 -18.38 -0.96 24.85
CA GLU A 94 -19.62 -0.34 25.32
C GLU A 94 -20.58 0.01 24.16
N LEU A 95 -20.10 -0.03 22.92
CA LEU A 95 -20.94 0.22 21.74
C LEU A 95 -21.85 -0.99 21.44
N PRO A 96 -23.12 -0.76 21.04
CA PRO A 96 -24.00 -1.83 20.60
C PRO A 96 -23.38 -2.64 19.46
N ARG A 97 -23.17 -3.95 19.69
CA ARG A 97 -22.72 -4.87 18.65
C ARG A 97 -23.90 -5.22 17.76
N HIS A 98 -23.99 -4.60 16.58
CA HIS A 98 -24.91 -5.07 15.55
C HIS A 98 -24.46 -6.47 15.09
N ARG A 99 -25.22 -7.51 15.44
CA ARG A 99 -25.11 -8.82 14.78
C ARG A 99 -25.60 -8.66 13.36
N ARG A 100 -24.77 -9.03 12.39
CA ARG A 100 -25.15 -9.18 10.99
C ARG A 100 -25.30 -10.66 10.68
#